data_AF-A0A7V0WLR1-F1
#
_entry.id   AF-A0A7V0WLR1-F1
#
_cell.length_a   1.000
_cell.length_b   1.000
_cell.length_c   1.000
_cell.angle_alpha   90.00
_cell.angle_beta   90.00
_cell.angle_gamma   90.00
#
_symmetry.space_group_name_H-M   'P 1'
#
loop_
_entity.id
_entity.type
_entity.pdbx_description
1 polymer ?
#
loop_
_entity_poly.entity_id
_entity_poly.type
_entity_poly.pdbx_seq_one_letter_code
_entity_poly.pdbx_strand_id
1 'polypeptide(L)'
;MLKTIRLAWALVALAVLGSMAAAGLASTPAFAQSDHTSMLRISAGTPLPVKRSVKVGLNKSMVVELPRDIRDVLASDPKVVDIVVNNSRRAYLIGTGIGQA
;
A
#
# COMPACT_ATOMS: atom_id res chain seq x y z
N MET A 1 -9.13 66.98 -6.23
CA MET A 1 -9.76 65.69 -6.62
C MET A 1 -8.79 64.50 -6.74
N LEU A 2 -7.49 64.61 -6.45
CA LEU A 2 -6.51 63.52 -6.64
C LEU A 2 -6.26 62.64 -5.38
N LYS A 3 -6.76 63.06 -4.21
CA LYS A 3 -6.45 62.46 -2.89
C LYS A 3 -7.37 61.29 -2.51
N THR A 4 -8.57 61.22 -3.10
CA THR A 4 -9.59 60.19 -2.83
C THR A 4 -9.31 58.86 -3.53
N ILE A 5 -8.62 58.90 -4.68
CA ILE A 5 -8.27 57.71 -5.48
C ILE A 5 -7.19 56.86 -4.80
N ARG A 6 -6.22 57.48 -4.11
CA ARG A 6 -5.18 56.74 -3.38
C ARG A 6 -5.72 55.99 -2.15
N LEU A 7 -6.80 56.50 -1.55
CA LEU A 7 -7.47 55.91 -0.39
C LEU A 7 -8.34 54.70 -0.79
N ALA A 8 -8.97 54.74 -1.97
CA ALA A 8 -9.69 53.60 -2.53
C ALA A 8 -8.75 52.42 -2.84
N TRP A 9 -7.54 52.70 -3.34
CA TRP A 9 -6.53 51.66 -3.62
C TRP A 9 -5.94 51.04 -2.36
N ALA A 10 -5.80 51.81 -1.27
CA ALA A 10 -5.33 51.30 0.01
C ALA A 10 -6.33 50.33 0.68
N LEU A 11 -7.63 50.56 0.50
CA LEU A 11 -8.68 49.66 1.01
C LEU A 11 -8.78 48.36 0.21
N VAL A 12 -8.58 48.41 -1.12
CA VAL A 12 -8.54 47.20 -1.97
C VAL A 12 -7.31 46.35 -1.66
N ALA A 13 -6.16 46.97 -1.41
CA ALA A 13 -4.94 46.23 -1.03
C ALA A 13 -5.10 45.48 0.32
N LEU A 14 -5.80 46.08 1.29
CA LEU A 14 -6.03 45.46 2.59
C LEU A 14 -7.05 44.31 2.53
N ALA A 15 -8.02 44.37 1.62
CA ALA A 15 -8.99 43.30 1.41
C ALA A 15 -8.37 42.06 0.72
N VAL A 16 -7.41 42.25 -0.19
CA VAL A 16 -6.74 41.14 -0.89
C VAL A 16 -5.78 40.36 0.02
N LEU A 17 -5.19 41.02 1.02
CA LEU A 17 -4.34 40.35 2.03
C LEU A 17 -5.14 39.50 3.04
N GLY A 18 -6.43 39.78 3.24
CA GLY A 18 -7.27 39.04 4.19
C GLY A 18 -7.76 37.67 3.69
N SER A 19 -7.85 37.45 2.37
CA SER A 19 -8.42 36.21 1.81
C SER A 19 -7.45 35.03 1.70
N MET A 20 -6.14 35.22 1.88
CA MET A 20 -5.16 34.13 1.80
C MET A 20 -5.01 33.29 3.08
N ALA A 21 -5.63 33.68 4.19
CA ALA A 21 -5.49 32.97 5.47
C ALA A 21 -6.47 31.80 5.66
N ALA A 22 -7.47 31.63 4.80
CA ALA A 22 -8.54 30.63 4.99
C ALA A 22 -8.36 29.32 4.21
N ALA A 23 -7.31 29.19 3.37
CA ALA A 23 -7.13 28.03 2.50
C ALA A 23 -6.35 26.85 3.13
N GLY A 24 -5.92 26.97 4.39
CA GLY A 24 -5.03 25.99 5.04
C GLY A 24 -5.68 24.79 5.72
N LEU A 25 -7.03 24.70 5.76
CA LEU A 25 -7.76 23.67 6.50
C LEU A 25 -8.43 22.62 5.61
N ALA A 26 -8.03 22.51 4.35
CA ALA A 26 -8.43 21.37 3.52
C ALA A 26 -7.67 20.13 4.00
N SER A 27 -8.26 19.42 4.96
CA SER A 27 -7.85 18.11 5.42
C SER A 27 -7.84 17.16 4.22
N THR A 28 -6.71 17.04 3.53
CA THR A 28 -6.55 16.00 2.52
C THR A 28 -6.70 14.66 3.23
N PRO A 29 -7.61 13.77 2.81
CA PRO A 29 -7.69 12.45 3.38
C PRO A 29 -6.34 11.75 3.14
N ALA A 30 -5.57 11.58 4.21
CA ALA A 30 -4.38 10.75 4.19
C ALA A 30 -4.86 9.31 4.12
N PHE A 31 -4.95 8.76 2.90
CA PHE A 31 -5.12 7.34 2.72
C PHE A 31 -3.87 6.66 3.27
N ALA A 32 -4.02 5.94 4.39
CA ALA A 32 -3.00 5.04 4.86
C ALA A 32 -2.81 3.94 3.81
N GLN A 33 -1.82 4.10 2.94
CA GLN A 33 -1.45 3.08 1.98
C GLN A 33 -0.79 1.94 2.77
N SER A 34 -1.60 0.96 3.16
CA SER A 34 -1.09 -0.30 3.70
C SER A 34 -0.40 -1.06 2.56
N ASP A 35 0.88 -0.78 2.36
CA ASP A 35 1.75 -1.36 1.32
C ASP A 35 2.01 -2.88 1.50
N HIS A 36 1.28 -3.53 2.41
CA HIS A 36 1.31 -4.97 2.57
C HIS A 36 0.48 -5.61 1.46
N THR A 37 1.14 -5.95 0.36
CA THR A 37 0.59 -6.85 -0.65
C THR A 37 0.38 -8.23 -0.03
N SER A 38 -0.80 -8.43 0.55
CA SER A 38 -1.19 -9.68 1.22
C SER A 38 -1.51 -10.79 0.21
N MET A 39 -1.47 -10.54 -1.10
CA MET A 39 -1.84 -11.52 -2.12
C MET A 39 -0.85 -11.56 -3.28
N LEU A 40 -0.23 -12.72 -3.49
CA LEU A 40 0.55 -13.06 -4.66
C LEU A 40 -0.29 -13.94 -5.58
N ARG A 41 -0.56 -13.49 -6.80
CA ARG A 41 -1.23 -14.30 -7.83
C ARG A 41 -0.28 -14.62 -8.96
N ILE A 42 -0.17 -15.90 -9.30
CA ILE A 42 0.60 -16.35 -10.46
C ILE A 42 -0.37 -16.52 -11.64
N SER A 43 -0.20 -15.72 -12.69
CA SER A 43 -1.06 -15.75 -13.87
C SER A 43 -0.82 -17.00 -14.72
N ALA A 44 -1.89 -17.55 -15.32
CA ALA A 44 -1.84 -18.76 -16.15
C ALA A 44 -0.93 -18.66 -17.38
N GLY A 45 -0.67 -17.44 -17.88
CA GLY A 45 0.25 -17.21 -18.99
C GLY A 45 1.74 -17.23 -18.61
N THR A 46 2.09 -17.47 -17.35
CA THR A 46 3.49 -17.46 -16.91
C THR A 46 4.14 -18.81 -17.23
N PRO A 47 5.25 -18.85 -18.01
CA PRO A 47 5.98 -20.10 -18.28
C PRO A 47 6.51 -20.74 -16.99
N LEU A 48 6.29 -22.04 -16.80
CA LEU A 48 6.73 -22.80 -15.62
C LEU A 48 8.08 -23.51 -15.90
N PRO A 49 8.98 -23.65 -14.91
CA PRO A 49 8.83 -23.31 -13.49
C PRO A 49 9.07 -21.82 -13.18
N VAL A 50 8.23 -21.24 -12.29
CA VAL A 50 8.33 -19.83 -11.87
C VAL A 50 8.95 -19.76 -10.48
N LYS A 51 9.95 -18.90 -10.29
CA LYS A 51 10.47 -18.54 -8.96
C LYS A 51 10.00 -17.14 -8.58
N ARG A 52 9.47 -16.98 -7.36
CA ARG A 52 9.05 -15.68 -6.80
C ARG A 52 9.64 -15.52 -5.41
N SER A 53 10.41 -14.45 -5.22
CA SER A 53 10.81 -14.01 -3.89
C SER A 53 9.74 -13.10 -3.32
N VAL A 54 9.35 -13.37 -2.09
CA VAL A 54 8.29 -12.65 -1.37
C VAL A 54 8.75 -12.41 0.05
N LYS A 55 8.47 -11.22 0.57
CA LYS A 55 8.77 -10.85 1.95
C LYS A 55 7.47 -10.90 2.74
N VAL A 56 7.40 -11.82 3.69
CA VAL A 56 6.29 -11.90 4.65
C VAL A 56 6.82 -11.43 6.00
N GLY A 57 6.16 -10.43 6.57
CA GLY A 57 6.52 -9.93 7.89
C GLY A 57 6.21 -10.95 8.99
N LEU A 58 6.89 -10.82 10.13
CA LEU A 58 6.56 -11.59 11.34
C LEU A 58 5.11 -11.33 11.74
N ASN A 59 4.39 -12.40 12.09
CA ASN A 59 2.95 -12.38 12.41
C ASN A 59 2.07 -11.83 11.29
N LYS A 60 2.54 -11.87 10.03
CA LYS A 60 1.75 -11.52 8.84
C LYS A 60 1.51 -12.76 8.00
N SER A 61 0.43 -12.71 7.24
CA SER A 61 0.09 -13.72 6.26
C SER A 61 0.05 -13.16 4.85
N MET A 62 0.41 -14.01 3.90
CA MET A 62 0.32 -13.73 2.49
C MET A 62 -0.35 -14.90 1.78
N VAL A 63 -1.35 -14.59 0.99
CA VAL A 63 -2.08 -15.53 0.15
C VAL A 63 -1.31 -15.75 -1.14
N VAL A 64 -1.09 -17.00 -1.52
CA VAL A 64 -0.55 -17.37 -2.83
C VAL A 64 -1.62 -18.09 -3.62
N GLU A 65 -1.99 -17.53 -4.76
CA GLU A 65 -2.93 -18.12 -5.72
C GLU A 65 -2.18 -18.60 -6.97
N LEU A 66 -2.37 -19.87 -7.30
CA LEU A 66 -1.73 -20.56 -8.41
C LEU A 66 -2.74 -20.77 -9.55
N PRO A 67 -2.28 -20.78 -10.82
CA PRO A 67 -3.15 -20.99 -11.97
C PRO A 67 -3.52 -22.46 -12.20
N ARG A 68 -2.84 -23.37 -11.50
CA ARG A 68 -3.01 -24.83 -11.57
C ARG A 68 -3.08 -25.42 -10.17
N ASP A 69 -3.53 -26.67 -10.09
CA ASP A 69 -3.71 -27.32 -8.81
C ASP A 69 -2.36 -27.60 -8.12
N ILE A 70 -2.30 -27.27 -6.83
CA ILE A 70 -1.22 -27.55 -5.90
C ILE A 70 -1.10 -29.06 -5.75
N ARG A 71 0.10 -29.58 -5.98
CA ARG A 71 0.41 -31.01 -5.85
C ARG A 71 1.26 -31.31 -4.63
N ASP A 72 2.19 -30.41 -4.35
CA ASP A 72 3.12 -30.53 -3.25
C ASP A 72 3.43 -29.14 -2.70
N VAL A 73 3.73 -29.08 -1.40
CA VAL A 73 4.10 -27.88 -0.66
C VAL A 73 5.23 -28.26 0.29
N LEU A 74 6.35 -27.58 0.17
CA LEU A 74 7.50 -27.78 1.03
C LEU A 74 7.91 -26.47 1.67
N ALA A 75 7.98 -26.46 3.00
CA ALA A 75 8.58 -25.39 3.77
C ALA A 75 10.01 -25.80 4.13
N SER A 76 10.99 -24.94 3.80
CA SER A 76 12.39 -25.20 4.13
C SER A 76 12.64 -25.16 5.65
N ASP A 77 12.03 -24.21 6.35
CA ASP A 77 12.04 -24.12 7.80
C ASP A 77 10.65 -23.71 8.34
N PRO A 78 9.88 -24.65 8.92
CA PRO A 78 8.55 -24.37 9.47
C PRO A 78 8.57 -23.48 10.72
N LYS A 79 9.74 -23.26 11.35
CA LYS A 79 9.87 -22.31 12.47
C LYS A 79 9.88 -20.85 12.02
N VAL A 80 10.20 -20.60 10.75
CA VAL A 80 10.28 -19.25 10.17
C VAL A 80 9.02 -18.93 9.38
N VAL A 81 8.56 -19.86 8.54
CA VAL A 81 7.35 -19.71 7.73
C VAL A 81 6.54 -21.00 7.76
N ASP A 82 5.26 -20.88 8.10
CA ASP A 82 4.29 -21.95 7.98
C ASP A 82 3.46 -21.79 6.70
N ILE A 83 3.03 -22.91 6.10
CA ILE A 83 2.26 -22.93 4.87
C ILE A 83 0.99 -23.75 5.04
N VAL A 84 -0.16 -23.09 4.91
CA VAL A 84 -1.48 -23.73 5.05
C VAL A 84 -2.19 -23.74 3.69
N VAL A 85 -2.51 -24.93 3.19
CA VAL A 85 -3.29 -25.08 1.96
C VAL A 85 -4.77 -24.89 2.27
N ASN A 86 -5.40 -23.90 1.64
CA ASN A 86 -6.82 -23.62 1.82
C ASN A 86 -7.68 -24.35 0.79
N ASN A 87 -7.23 -24.38 -0.46
CA ASN A 87 -7.87 -25.14 -1.53
C ASN A 87 -6.85 -25.56 -2.59
N SER A 88 -7.28 -26.29 -3.62
CA SER A 88 -6.38 -26.80 -4.66
C SER A 88 -5.58 -25.71 -5.39
N ARG A 89 -5.94 -24.42 -5.33
CA ARG A 89 -5.24 -23.32 -6.02
C ARG A 89 -4.77 -22.19 -5.11
N ARG A 90 -5.01 -22.29 -3.79
CA ARG A 90 -4.73 -21.22 -2.83
C ARG A 90 -4.06 -21.78 -1.58
N ALA A 91 -2.92 -21.20 -1.25
CA ALA A 91 -2.20 -21.45 -0.01
C ALA A 91 -1.95 -20.14 0.75
N TYR A 92 -1.81 -20.23 2.06
CA TYR A 92 -1.42 -19.13 2.95
C TYR A 92 0.00 -19.37 3.43
N LEU A 93 0.86 -18.37 3.25
CA LEU A 93 2.16 -18.29 3.92
C LEU A 93 1.99 -17.44 5.18
N ILE A 94 2.46 -17.93 6.32
CA ILE A 94 2.37 -17.27 7.61
C ILE A 94 3.80 -17.11 8.15
N GLY A 95 4.23 -15.88 8.38
CA GLY A 95 5.52 -15.60 9.01
C GLY A 95 5.43 -15.84 10.52
N THR A 96 6.02 -16.92 11.00
CA THR A 96 6.05 -17.30 12.42
C THR A 96 7.36 -16.93 13.12
N GLY A 97 8.43 -16.74 12.35
CA GLY A 97 9.75 -16.36 12.85
C GLY A 97 10.48 -15.36 11.95
N ILE A 98 11.62 -14.86 12.43
CA ILE A 98 12.49 -13.95 11.67
C ILE A 98 13.43 -14.79 10.81
N GLY A 99 13.22 -14.76 9.49
CA GLY A 99 14.05 -15.44 8.51
C GLY A 99 15.31 -14.66 8.13
N GLN A 100 16.27 -15.36 7.55
CA GLN A 100 17.49 -14.80 6.97
C GLN A 100 17.35 -14.87 5.45
N ALA A 101 17.62 -13.76 4.76
CA ALA A 101 17.44 -13.61 3.31
C ALA A 101 18.73 -13.86 2.54
#